data_AF-A0A089M2Y4-F1
#
_entry.id   AF-A0A089M2Y4-F1
#
_cell.length_a   1.000
_cell.length_b   1.000
_cell.length_c   1.000
_cell.angle_alpha   90.00
_cell.angle_beta   90.00
_cell.angle_gamma   90.00
#
_symmetry.space_group_name_H-M   'P 1'
#
loop_
_entity.id
_entity.type
_entity.pdbx_description
1 polymer ?
#
loop_
_entity_poly.entity_id
_entity_poly.type
_entity_poly.pdbx_seq_one_letter_code
_entity_poly.pdbx_strand_id
1 'polypeptide(L)'
;MNIKILGTGLKKDEVFFEAATGKGRGSWCGPPVEPGDEAVVEFELPALLMRWVDIVPADQEGHGIRMEENEIVLTGVLDNIEEDGTGCLQLDGELIMFECLGEPMALGSVVEVRTREIRLYPVYL
;
A
#
# COMPACT_ATOMS: atom_id res chain seq x y z
N MET A 1 -0.74 10.30 -1.31
CA MET A 1 0.60 10.01 -0.74
C MET A 1 1.73 10.61 -1.57
N ASN A 2 2.71 11.27 -0.94
CA ASN A 2 3.91 11.78 -1.63
C ASN A 2 4.98 10.69 -1.75
N ILE A 3 5.53 10.51 -2.95
CA ILE A 3 6.62 9.56 -3.22
C ILE A 3 7.71 10.18 -4.08
N LYS A 4 8.92 9.63 -3.96
CA LYS A 4 10.04 9.83 -4.87
C LYS A 4 10.36 8.54 -5.63
N ILE A 5 10.47 8.62 -6.94
CA ILE A 5 10.86 7.48 -7.78
C ILE A 5 12.35 7.19 -7.58
N LEU A 6 12.67 5.96 -7.20
CA LEU A 6 14.05 5.50 -7.01
C LEU A 6 14.62 4.80 -8.25
N GLY A 7 13.75 4.21 -9.07
CA GLY A 7 14.15 3.40 -10.21
C GLY A 7 12.97 2.69 -10.85
N THR A 8 13.19 2.13 -12.04
CA THR A 8 12.25 1.23 -12.72
C THR A 8 12.66 -0.23 -12.51
N GLY A 9 11.69 -1.12 -12.45
CA GLY A 9 11.88 -2.57 -12.31
C GLY A 9 12.05 -3.30 -13.64
N LEU A 10 11.99 -4.63 -13.57
CA LEU A 10 12.13 -5.49 -14.76
C LEU A 10 10.83 -5.57 -15.57
N LYS A 11 9.69 -5.39 -14.91
CA LYS A 11 8.39 -5.33 -15.56
C LYS A 11 8.18 -3.93 -16.14
N LYS A 12 7.45 -3.88 -17.25
CA LYS A 12 7.25 -2.68 -18.09
C LYS A 12 6.87 -1.41 -17.30
N ASP A 13 6.08 -1.56 -16.25
CA ASP A 13 5.52 -0.44 -15.48
C ASP A 13 5.89 -0.51 -13.98
N GLU A 14 6.82 -1.38 -13.60
CA GLU A 14 7.25 -1.48 -12.20
C GLU A 14 8.18 -0.32 -11.85
N VAL A 15 7.91 0.33 -10.72
CA VAL A 15 8.76 1.37 -10.15
C VAL A 15 9.05 1.06 -8.69
N PHE A 16 10.27 1.40 -8.26
CA PHE A 16 10.63 1.47 -6.85
C PHE A 16 10.48 2.90 -6.38
N PHE A 17 9.96 3.09 -5.17
CA PHE A 17 9.70 4.41 -4.63
C PHE A 17 10.09 4.52 -3.15
N GLU A 18 10.31 5.75 -2.72
CA GLU A 18 10.48 6.15 -1.33
C GLU A 18 9.35 7.11 -0.95
N ALA A 19 8.66 6.80 0.14
CA ALA A 19 7.71 7.68 0.83
C ALA A 19 8.31 8.09 2.18
N ALA A 20 7.69 9.06 2.87
CA ALA A 20 8.11 9.44 4.22
C ALA A 20 8.10 8.25 5.21
N THR A 21 7.23 7.27 4.97
CA THR A 21 7.04 6.08 5.81
C THR A 21 7.81 4.84 5.37
N GLY A 22 8.62 4.92 4.32
CA GLY A 22 9.50 3.82 3.92
C GLY A 22 9.56 3.61 2.42
N LYS A 23 9.93 2.40 2.02
CA LYS A 23 10.25 2.07 0.62
C LYS A 23 9.39 0.93 0.14
N GLY A 24 8.91 1.06 -1.09
CA GLY A 24 8.06 0.07 -1.72
C GLY A 24 8.34 -0.07 -3.20
N ARG A 25 7.55 -0.95 -3.82
CA ARG A 25 7.45 -1.09 -5.27
C ARG A 25 5.99 -1.10 -5.68
N GLY A 26 5.71 -0.67 -6.89
CA GLY A 26 4.36 -0.66 -7.44
C GLY A 26 4.35 -0.60 -8.95
N SER A 27 3.19 -0.83 -9.53
CA SER A 27 2.91 -0.61 -10.94
C SER A 27 2.48 0.84 -11.15
N TRP A 28 3.29 1.58 -11.90
CA TRP A 28 3.02 2.97 -12.24
C TRP A 28 1.92 3.06 -13.30
N CYS A 29 0.86 3.81 -13.01
CA CYS A 29 -0.32 3.93 -13.88
C CYS A 29 -0.47 5.34 -14.48
N GLY A 30 0.66 6.04 -14.68
CA GLY A 30 0.70 7.40 -15.23
C GLY A 30 1.63 7.57 -16.44
N PRO A 31 1.92 8.83 -16.83
CA PRO A 31 2.94 9.15 -17.83
C PRO A 31 4.33 8.61 -17.43
N PRO A 32 5.27 8.40 -18.37
CA PRO A 32 6.60 7.91 -18.03
C PRO A 32 7.29 8.77 -16.95
N VAL A 33 7.99 8.10 -16.03
CA VAL A 33 8.74 8.73 -14.93
C VAL A 33 10.20 8.31 -14.95
N GLU A 34 11.06 9.17 -14.42
CA GLU A 34 12.50 8.95 -14.28
C GLU A 34 12.91 8.84 -12.80
N PRO A 35 14.02 8.14 -12.49
CA PRO A 35 14.57 8.13 -11.15
C PRO A 35 14.89 9.55 -10.67
N GLY A 36 14.39 9.92 -9.50
CA GLY A 36 14.50 11.26 -8.93
C GLY A 36 13.21 12.07 -9.00
N ASP A 37 12.26 11.70 -9.85
CA ASP A 37 10.96 12.36 -9.93
C ASP A 37 10.20 12.25 -8.62
N GLU A 38 9.49 13.32 -8.28
CA GLU A 38 8.58 13.38 -7.13
C GLU A 38 7.14 13.45 -7.63
N ALA A 39 6.25 12.69 -6.99
CA ALA A 39 4.84 12.64 -7.36
C ALA A 39 3.93 12.48 -6.14
N VAL A 40 2.74 13.05 -6.24
CA VAL A 40 1.61 12.68 -5.36
C VAL A 40 0.86 11.57 -6.05
N VAL A 41 0.68 10.44 -5.38
CA VAL A 41 -0.01 9.27 -5.91
C VAL A 41 -1.12 8.80 -4.98
N GLU A 42 -2.14 8.21 -5.59
CA GLU A 42 -3.13 7.35 -4.95
C GLU A 42 -2.68 5.88 -5.05
N PHE A 43 -2.85 5.15 -3.95
CA PHE A 43 -2.50 3.73 -3.86
C PHE A 43 -3.77 2.90 -4.06
N GLU A 44 -3.74 1.98 -5.03
CA GLU A 44 -4.75 0.94 -5.19
C GLU A 44 -4.11 -0.42 -4.91
N LEU A 45 -4.78 -1.24 -4.10
CA LEU A 45 -4.41 -2.64 -3.86
C LEU A 45 -5.39 -3.51 -4.66
N PRO A 46 -5.00 -3.98 -5.87
CA PRO A 46 -5.92 -4.67 -6.77
C PRO A 46 -6.25 -6.11 -6.35
N ALA A 47 -5.60 -6.62 -5.30
CA ALA A 47 -5.82 -7.96 -4.80
C ALA A 47 -6.99 -8.00 -3.81
N LEU A 48 -7.83 -9.03 -3.92
CA LEU A 48 -8.80 -9.37 -2.87
C LEU A 48 -8.06 -10.01 -1.70
N LEU A 49 -8.00 -9.31 -0.57
CA LEU A 49 -7.20 -9.71 0.59
C LEU A 49 -8.00 -10.56 1.58
N MET A 50 -7.36 -11.55 2.20
CA MET A 50 -7.96 -12.38 3.22
C MET A 50 -7.54 -11.91 4.62
N ARG A 51 -8.52 -11.58 5.46
CA ARG A 51 -8.30 -11.31 6.89
C ARG A 51 -7.69 -12.52 7.57
N TRP A 52 -6.77 -12.28 8.50
CA TRP A 52 -5.97 -13.27 9.23
C TRP A 52 -4.95 -14.04 8.37
N VAL A 53 -4.79 -13.67 7.11
CA VAL A 53 -3.80 -14.24 6.18
C VAL A 53 -2.94 -13.12 5.60
N ASP A 54 -3.55 -12.27 4.78
CA ASP A 54 -2.90 -11.13 4.14
C ASP A 54 -2.98 -9.88 5.02
N ILE A 55 -4.01 -9.79 5.85
CA ILE A 55 -4.20 -8.73 6.85
C ILE A 55 -4.05 -9.38 8.22
N VAL A 56 -3.04 -9.00 8.98
CA VAL A 56 -2.76 -9.57 10.31
C VAL A 56 -2.49 -8.48 11.33
N PRO A 57 -2.79 -8.67 12.62
CA PRO A 57 -2.34 -7.76 13.66
C PRO A 57 -0.83 -7.56 13.60
N ALA A 58 -0.36 -6.31 13.74
CA ALA A 58 1.06 -6.01 13.77
C ALA A 58 1.61 -6.24 15.19
N ASP A 59 2.76 -6.91 15.29
CA ASP A 59 3.45 -7.14 16.57
C ASP A 59 4.25 -5.90 17.03
N GLN A 60 4.43 -4.90 16.15
CA GLN A 60 5.27 -3.74 16.37
C GLN A 60 4.45 -2.44 16.25
N GLU A 61 4.79 -1.43 17.04
CA GLU A 61 4.16 -0.09 17.02
C GLU A 61 4.55 0.76 15.78
N GLY A 62 5.11 0.14 14.74
CA GLY A 62 5.61 0.84 13.56
C GLY A 62 4.52 1.11 12.53
N HIS A 63 4.43 2.35 12.03
CA HIS A 63 3.73 2.66 10.79
C HIS A 63 4.74 2.68 9.65
N GLY A 64 4.44 2.07 8.50
CA GLY A 64 5.44 2.02 7.45
C GLY A 64 5.09 1.29 6.17
N ILE A 65 5.97 1.48 5.19
CA ILE A 65 6.04 0.69 3.97
C ILE A 65 7.37 -0.04 3.96
N ARG A 66 7.34 -1.35 3.81
CA ARG A 66 8.55 -2.17 3.68
C ARG A 66 8.38 -3.25 2.62
N MET A 67 9.49 -3.72 2.09
CA MET A 67 9.53 -4.84 1.15
C MET A 67 10.07 -6.06 1.87
N GLU A 68 9.34 -7.17 1.78
CA GLU A 68 9.74 -8.49 2.29
C GLU A 68 9.71 -9.49 1.14
N GLU A 69 10.88 -9.96 0.70
CA GLU A 69 11.03 -10.88 -0.45
C GLU A 69 10.27 -10.41 -1.70
N ASN A 70 9.06 -10.94 -1.91
CA ASN A 70 8.18 -10.67 -3.04
C ASN A 70 6.92 -9.87 -2.69
N GLU A 71 6.81 -9.39 -1.46
CA GLU A 71 5.64 -8.70 -0.94
C GLU A 71 6.01 -7.30 -0.47
N ILE A 72 5.02 -6.41 -0.57
CA ILE A 72 5.01 -5.10 0.06
C ILE A 72 4.14 -5.25 1.30
N VAL A 73 4.69 -4.86 2.44
CA VAL A 73 3.99 -4.83 3.72
C VAL A 73 3.69 -3.39 4.07
N LEU A 74 2.41 -3.06 4.17
CA LEU A 74 1.90 -1.79 4.65
C LEU A 74 1.47 -1.96 6.11
N THR A 75 2.08 -1.21 7.02
CA THR A 75 1.73 -1.26 8.45
C THR A 75 1.03 0.03 8.84
N GLY A 76 -0.25 -0.06 9.21
CA GLY A 76 -1.13 1.08 9.46
C GLY A 76 -2.29 0.73 10.37
N VAL A 77 -3.18 1.69 10.64
CA VAL A 77 -4.39 1.46 11.44
C VAL A 77 -5.50 0.96 10.53
N LEU A 78 -6.07 -0.21 10.83
CA LEU A 78 -7.30 -0.65 10.18
C LEU A 78 -8.46 0.17 10.73
N ASP A 79 -8.83 1.23 10.01
CA ASP A 79 -9.81 2.22 10.46
C ASP A 79 -11.24 1.67 10.36
N ASN A 80 -11.58 1.07 9.21
CA ASN A 80 -12.92 0.57 8.95
C ASN A 80 -12.90 -0.66 8.02
N ILE A 81 -13.97 -1.44 8.07
CA ILE A 81 -14.36 -2.41 7.04
C ILE A 81 -15.84 -2.22 6.79
N GLU A 82 -16.19 -1.83 5.57
CA GLU A 82 -17.57 -1.62 5.14
C GLU A 82 -18.33 -2.94 4.94
N GLU A 83 -19.66 -2.86 4.89
CA GLU A 83 -20.52 -4.04 4.73
C GLU A 83 -20.26 -4.81 3.42
N ASP A 84 -19.74 -4.14 2.39
CA ASP A 84 -19.40 -4.74 1.11
C ASP A 84 -18.01 -5.40 1.07
N GLY A 85 -17.25 -5.33 2.16
CA GLY A 85 -15.89 -5.87 2.26
C GLY A 85 -14.78 -4.86 1.97
N THR A 86 -15.10 -3.59 1.73
CA THR A 86 -14.11 -2.53 1.54
C THR A 86 -13.41 -2.20 2.85
N GLY A 87 -12.12 -2.49 2.94
CA GLY A 87 -11.25 -2.15 4.06
C GLY A 87 -10.56 -0.81 3.88
N CYS A 88 -10.36 -0.10 4.99
CA CYS A 88 -9.72 1.21 5.05
C CYS A 88 -8.50 1.16 5.97
N LEU A 89 -7.30 1.35 5.41
CA LEU A 89 -6.04 1.44 6.15
C LEU A 89 -5.56 2.89 6.22
N GLN A 90 -5.44 3.42 7.43
CA GLN A 90 -4.80 4.71 7.67
C GLN A 90 -3.28 4.53 7.74
N LEU A 91 -2.56 5.18 6.83
CA LEU A 91 -1.10 5.16 6.75
C LEU A 91 -0.59 6.59 6.50
N ASP A 92 0.15 7.16 7.46
CA ASP A 92 0.74 8.50 7.35
C ASP A 92 -0.24 9.65 7.03
N GLY A 93 -1.45 9.59 7.60
CA GLY A 93 -2.48 10.59 7.31
C GLY A 93 -3.20 10.39 5.98
N GLU A 94 -2.81 9.38 5.19
CA GLU A 94 -3.47 8.97 3.96
C GLU A 94 -4.37 7.76 4.23
N LEU A 95 -5.47 7.66 3.47
CA LEU A 95 -6.40 6.54 3.54
C LEU A 95 -6.17 5.64 2.32
N ILE A 96 -5.87 4.36 2.56
CA ILE A 96 -5.69 3.36 1.52
C ILE A 96 -6.87 2.40 1.57
N MET A 97 -7.61 2.30 0.46
CA MET A 97 -8.76 1.41 0.33
C MET A 97 -8.37 0.11 -0.37
N PHE A 98 -8.95 -1.01 0.06
CA PHE A 98 -8.73 -2.32 -0.53
C PHE A 98 -9.94 -3.23 -0.32
N GLU A 99 -10.11 -4.23 -1.17
CA GLU A 99 -11.15 -5.24 -0.97
C GLU A 99 -10.65 -6.36 -0.06
N CYS A 100 -11.48 -6.81 0.89
CA CYS A 100 -11.14 -7.93 1.75
C CYS A 100 -12.31 -8.84 2.13
N LEU A 101 -11.98 -10.09 2.46
CA LEU A 101 -12.91 -11.12 2.95
C LEU A 101 -12.38 -11.79 4.23
N GLY A 102 -13.23 -12.59 4.88
CA GLY A 102 -12.84 -13.45 6.00
C GLY A 102 -13.65 -13.19 7.27
N GLU A 103 -13.12 -13.58 8.41
CA GLU A 103 -13.76 -13.37 9.72
C GLU A 103 -13.57 -11.93 10.22
N PRO A 104 -14.47 -11.41 11.08
CA PRO A 104 -14.32 -10.10 11.70
C PRO A 104 -12.94 -9.88 12.33
N MET A 105 -12.45 -8.64 12.28
CA MET A 105 -11.18 -8.21 12.84
C MET A 105 -11.39 -6.93 13.65
N ALA A 106 -10.54 -6.70 14.64
CA ALA A 106 -10.63 -5.51 15.49
C ALA A 106 -10.25 -4.24 14.69
N LEU A 107 -11.20 -3.30 14.58
CA LEU A 107 -10.98 -1.97 14.02
C LEU A 107 -10.22 -1.08 15.02
N GLY A 108 -9.55 -0.04 14.51
CA GLY A 108 -8.70 0.86 15.28
C GLY A 108 -7.39 0.23 15.76
N SER A 109 -7.09 -1.01 15.33
CA SER A 109 -5.84 -1.71 15.64
C SER A 109 -4.81 -1.52 14.54
N VAL A 110 -3.52 -1.63 14.90
CA VAL A 110 -2.43 -1.63 13.93
C VAL A 110 -2.35 -3.02 13.28
N VAL A 111 -2.39 -3.04 11.96
CA VAL A 111 -2.31 -4.25 11.14
C VAL A 111 -1.19 -4.15 10.12
N GLU A 112 -0.70 -5.30 9.70
CA GLU A 112 0.10 -5.46 8.49
C GLU A 112 -0.80 -5.94 7.37
N VAL A 113 -0.79 -5.21 6.26
CA VAL A 113 -1.42 -5.58 5.00
C VAL A 113 -0.31 -6.02 4.05
N ARG A 114 -0.31 -7.29 3.67
CA ARG A 114 0.66 -7.88 2.74
C ARG A 114 0.04 -7.99 1.36
N THR A 115 0.74 -7.44 0.37
CA THR A 115 0.32 -7.51 -1.04
C THR A 115 1.52 -7.68 -1.94
N ARG A 116 1.32 -8.25 -3.13
CA ARG A 116 2.36 -8.39 -4.16
C ARG A 116 2.34 -7.26 -5.17
N GLU A 117 1.23 -6.55 -5.26
CA GLU A 117 0.98 -5.50 -6.23
C GLU A 117 0.33 -4.31 -5.54
N ILE A 118 0.87 -3.13 -5.83
CA ILE A 118 0.28 -1.83 -5.53
C ILE A 118 0.28 -1.08 -6.84
N ARG A 119 -0.86 -0.51 -7.23
CA ARG A 119 -0.92 0.40 -8.37
C ARG A 119 -0.82 1.83 -7.88
N LEU A 120 -0.07 2.63 -8.61
CA LEU A 120 0.28 4.00 -8.27
C LEU A 120 -0.30 4.93 -9.33
N TYR A 121 -1.31 5.72 -8.96
CA TYR A 121 -1.97 6.67 -9.85
C TYR A 121 -1.53 8.09 -9.49
N PRO A 122 -0.80 8.82 -10.36
CA PRO A 122 -0.45 10.21 -10.08
C PRO A 122 -1.70 11.09 -10.01
N VAL A 123 -1.82 11.88 -8.95
CA VAL A 123 -2.98 12.74 -8.65
C VAL A 123 -2.98 14.03 -9.49
N TYR A 124 -1.79 14.51 -9.86
CA TYR A 124 -1.62 15.70 -10.68
C TYR A 124 -0.80 15.36 -11.94
N LEU A 125 -1.31 15.75 -13.11
CA LEU A 125 -0.71 15.57 -14.43
C LEU A 125 -0.07 16.87 -14.93
#